data_AF-A0A354W4L2-F1
#
_entry.id   AF-A0A354W4L2-F1
#
_cell.length_a   1.000
_cell.length_b   1.000
_cell.length_c   1.000
_cell.angle_alpha   90.00
_cell.angle_beta   90.00
_cell.angle_gamma   90.00
#
_symmetry.space_group_name_H-M   'P 1'
#
loop_
_entity.id
_entity.type
_entity.pdbx_description
1 polymer ?
#
loop_
_entity_poly.entity_id
_entity_poly.type
_entity_poly.pdbx_seq_one_letter_code
_entity_poly.pdbx_strand_id
1 'polypeptide(L)'
;MERGRRLQEITESKWMDVIGVLLVLVISFALGFHKTIRQDLPIGIFSTFGAAGSMMVTRLVTKRNNIGNLIGLLTAVNSAFVDYYLGNDAAFLTYPISFLGAGIS
;
A
#
# COMPACT_ATOMS: atom_id res chain seq x y z
N MET A 1 -13.95 22.71 20.53
CA MET A 1 -13.73 21.30 20.85
C MET A 1 -14.60 20.35 20.02
N GLU A 2 -15.93 20.53 19.98
CA GLU A 2 -16.86 19.61 19.27
C GLU A 2 -16.62 19.44 17.75
N ARG A 3 -16.29 20.51 17.02
CA ARG A 3 -16.10 20.45 15.55
C ARG A 3 -14.90 19.59 15.13
N GLY A 4 -13.79 19.64 15.89
CA GLY A 4 -12.59 18.84 15.59
C GLY A 4 -12.83 17.34 15.76
N ARG A 5 -13.60 16.95 16.77
CA ARG A 5 -13.94 15.56 17.05
C ARG A 5 -14.83 14.94 15.94
N ARG A 6 -15.83 15.67 15.43
CA ARG A 6 -16.66 15.21 14.32
C ARG A 6 -15.86 14.99 13.03
N LEU A 7 -14.87 15.84 12.76
CA LEU A 7 -13.97 15.69 11.60
C LEU A 7 -13.05 14.48 11.76
N GLN A 8 -12.55 14.24 12.97
CA GLN A 8 -11.76 13.06 13.28
C GLN A 8 -12.58 11.77 13.09
N GLU A 9 -13.83 11.74 13.58
CA GLU A 9 -14.73 10.60 13.42
C GLU A 9 -15.03 10.25 11.95
N ILE A 10 -15.17 11.26 11.09
CA ILE A 10 -15.31 11.07 9.64
C ILE A 10 -14.01 10.53 9.03
N THR A 11 -12.88 11.13 9.40
CA THR A 11 -11.57 10.77 8.83
C THR A 11 -11.11 9.38 9.26
N GLU A 12 -11.44 8.97 10.48
CA GLU A 12 -11.14 7.65 11.03
C GLU A 12 -12.24 6.61 10.71
N SER A 13 -13.27 6.99 9.96
CA SER A 13 -14.36 6.10 9.59
C SER A 13 -13.88 4.90 8.75
N LYS A 14 -14.34 3.70 9.13
CA LYS A 14 -14.10 2.46 8.37
C LYS A 14 -14.69 2.53 6.95
N TRP A 15 -15.81 3.23 6.77
CA TRP A 15 -16.44 3.38 5.45
C TRP A 15 -15.53 4.11 4.47
N MET A 16 -14.81 5.12 4.96
CA MET A 16 -13.90 5.91 4.14
C MET A 16 -12.66 5.11 3.73
N ASP A 17 -12.27 4.10 4.53
CA ASP A 17 -11.20 3.15 4.18
C ASP A 17 -11.68 2.20 3.08
N VAL A 18 -12.88 1.61 3.24
CA VAL A 18 -13.48 0.67 2.29
C VAL A 18 -13.69 1.32 0.92
N ILE A 19 -14.23 2.54 0.89
CA ILE A 19 -14.40 3.31 -0.36
C ILE A 19 -13.05 3.54 -1.05
N GLY A 20 -12.02 3.89 -0.27
CA GLY A 20 -10.67 4.09 -0.78
C GLY A 20 -10.10 2.84 -1.43
N VAL A 21 -10.16 1.71 -0.74
CA VAL A 21 -9.66 0.42 -1.24
C VAL A 21 -10.44 -0.02 -2.48
N LEU A 22 -11.77 0.07 -2.44
CA LEU A 22 -12.61 -0.27 -3.60
C LEU A 22 -12.28 0.58 -4.82
N LEU A 23 -12.07 1.88 -4.63
CA LEU A 23 -11.72 2.79 -5.71
C LEU A 23 -10.38 2.41 -6.35
N VAL A 24 -9.35 2.11 -5.54
CA VAL A 24 -8.03 1.66 -6.03
C VAL A 24 -8.17 0.36 -6.83
N LEU A 25 -8.92 -0.62 -6.31
CA LEU A 25 -9.13 -1.89 -6.99
C LEU A 25 -9.88 -1.70 -8.31
N VAL A 26 -11.03 -1.02 -8.30
CA VAL A 26 -11.86 -0.81 -9.49
C VAL A 26 -11.08 -0.11 -10.60
N ILE A 27 -10.37 0.97 -10.27
CA ILE A 27 -9.57 1.72 -11.26
C ILE A 27 -8.44 0.83 -11.81
N SER A 28 -7.74 0.09 -10.93
CA SER A 28 -6.65 -0.78 -11.36
C SER A 28 -7.10 -1.90 -12.29
N PHE A 29 -8.26 -2.49 -12.00
CA PHE A 29 -8.87 -3.49 -12.88
C PHE A 29 -9.37 -2.88 -14.20
N ALA A 30 -9.99 -1.71 -14.16
CA ALA A 30 -10.48 -1.01 -15.34
C ALA A 30 -9.34 -0.59 -16.30
N LEU A 31 -8.20 -0.15 -15.75
CA LEU A 31 -6.99 0.16 -16.52
C LEU A 31 -6.26 -1.10 -17.02
N GLY A 32 -6.69 -2.29 -16.60
CA GLY A 32 -6.13 -3.55 -17.08
C GLY A 32 -4.81 -3.94 -16.42
N PHE A 33 -4.43 -3.35 -15.27
CA PHE A 33 -3.19 -3.71 -14.58
C PHE A 33 -3.11 -5.20 -14.26
N HIS A 34 -4.23 -5.86 -13.95
CA HIS A 34 -4.29 -7.31 -13.72
C HIS A 34 -3.79 -8.16 -14.89
N LYS A 35 -3.70 -7.62 -16.12
CA LYS A 35 -3.20 -8.32 -17.31
C LYS A 35 -1.68 -8.27 -17.45
N THR A 36 -0.99 -7.48 -16.62
CA THR A 36 0.46 -7.36 -16.68
C THR A 36 1.12 -8.65 -16.17
N ILE A 37 1.66 -9.42 -17.11
CA ILE A 37 2.41 -10.64 -16.86
C ILE A 37 3.86 -10.41 -17.29
N ARG A 38 4.81 -10.74 -16.42
CA ARG A 38 6.24 -10.64 -16.67
C ARG A 38 6.93 -11.89 -16.14
N GLN A 39 7.76 -12.53 -16.98
CA GLN A 39 8.43 -13.79 -16.61
C GLN A 39 7.43 -14.84 -16.07
N ASP A 40 6.30 -15.02 -16.77
CA ASP A 40 5.18 -15.91 -16.40
C ASP A 40 4.49 -15.61 -15.06
N LEU A 41 4.83 -14.48 -14.44
CA LEU A 41 4.25 -14.05 -13.17
C LEU A 41 3.26 -12.90 -13.38
N PRO A 42 2.02 -12.98 -12.84
CA PRO A 42 1.03 -11.92 -12.94
C PRO A 42 1.33 -10.75 -11.98
N ILE A 43 2.44 -10.05 -12.21
CA ILE A 43 2.91 -8.91 -11.40
C ILE A 43 1.88 -7.80 -11.27
N GLY A 44 0.97 -7.69 -12.25
CA GLY A 44 -0.15 -6.76 -12.24
C GLY A 44 -1.10 -6.94 -11.06
N ILE A 45 -1.35 -8.19 -10.66
CA ILE A 45 -2.20 -8.51 -9.51
C ILE A 45 -1.48 -8.13 -8.21
N PHE A 46 -0.19 -8.48 -8.09
CA PHE A 46 0.65 -8.11 -6.94
C PHE A 46 0.75 -6.59 -6.78
N SER A 47 0.90 -5.85 -7.87
CA SER A 47 0.92 -4.38 -7.88
C SER A 47 -0.43 -3.80 -7.43
N THR A 48 -1.54 -4.32 -7.96
CA THR A 48 -2.90 -3.85 -7.65
C THR A 48 -3.23 -4.00 -6.15
N PHE A 49 -2.98 -5.19 -5.59
CA PHE A 49 -3.19 -5.43 -4.15
C PHE A 49 -2.15 -4.71 -3.29
N GLY A 50 -0.91 -4.59 -3.77
CA GLY A 50 0.14 -3.81 -3.11
C GLY A 50 -0.24 -2.34 -2.94
N ALA A 51 -0.78 -1.71 -3.99
CA ALA A 51 -1.24 -0.32 -3.95
C ALA A 51 -2.42 -0.13 -2.98
N ALA A 52 -3.41 -1.03 -3.03
CA ALA A 52 -4.54 -1.01 -2.10
C ALA A 52 -4.10 -1.22 -0.63
N GLY A 53 -3.17 -2.15 -0.40
CA GLY A 53 -2.58 -2.40 0.92
C GLY A 53 -1.78 -1.20 1.43
N SER A 54 -0.96 -0.57 0.58
CA SER A 54 -0.15 0.60 0.93
C SER A 54 -1.01 1.78 1.36
N MET A 55 -2.12 2.03 0.64
CA MET A 55 -3.11 3.02 1.06
C MET A 55 -3.69 2.71 2.45
N MET A 56 -4.01 1.44 2.72
CA MET A 56 -4.53 1.00 4.02
C MET A 56 -3.49 1.20 5.14
N VAL A 57 -2.20 0.99 4.85
CA VAL A 57 -1.11 1.27 5.80
C VAL A 57 -1.11 2.74 6.21
N THR A 58 -1.15 3.66 5.24
CA THR A 58 -1.21 5.10 5.53
C THR A 58 -2.40 5.44 6.43
N ARG A 59 -3.58 4.84 6.18
CA ARG A 59 -4.77 5.00 7.02
C ARG A 59 -4.56 4.48 8.44
N LEU A 60 -4.02 3.28 8.59
CA LEU A 60 -3.82 2.64 9.89
C LEU A 60 -2.78 3.38 10.74
N VAL A 61 -1.74 3.92 10.11
CA VAL A 61 -0.73 4.77 10.77
C VAL A 61 -1.38 6.05 11.30
N THR A 62 -2.26 6.71 10.53
CA THR A 62 -3.01 7.89 11.01
C THR A 62 -3.90 7.57 12.21
N LYS A 63 -4.50 6.37 12.25
CA LYS A 63 -5.31 5.87 13.38
C LYS A 63 -4.48 5.35 14.56
N ARG A 64 -3.15 5.48 14.51
CA ARG A 64 -2.18 4.94 15.48
C ARG A 64 -2.40 3.45 15.78
N ASN A 65 -2.74 2.67 14.75
CA ASN A 65 -2.88 1.23 14.87
C ASN A 65 -1.56 0.52 14.53
N ASN A 66 -1.02 -0.24 15.47
CA ASN A 66 0.26 -0.95 15.31
C ASN A 66 0.23 -2.03 14.21
N ILE A 67 -0.96 -2.51 13.83
CA ILE A 67 -1.14 -3.40 12.67
C ILE A 67 -0.70 -2.71 11.37
N GLY A 68 -0.81 -1.37 11.29
CA GLY A 68 -0.34 -0.58 10.15
C GLY A 68 1.16 -0.78 9.88
N ASN A 69 1.98 -0.94 10.91
CA ASN A 69 3.42 -1.15 10.77
C ASN A 69 3.73 -2.53 10.15
N LEU A 70 3.02 -3.57 10.59
CA LEU A 70 3.17 -4.92 10.05
C LEU A 70 2.72 -5.00 8.58
N ILE A 71 1.55 -4.44 8.26
CA ILE A 71 1.06 -4.40 6.88
C ILE A 71 2.00 -3.52 6.03
N GLY A 72 2.56 -2.45 6.61
CA GLY A 72 3.58 -1.61 5.99
C GLY A 72 4.80 -2.40 5.55
N LEU A 73 5.32 -3.25 6.43
CA LEU A 73 6.40 -4.17 6.11
C LEU A 73 6.05 -5.06 4.92
N LEU A 74 4.91 -5.74 4.97
CA LEU A 74 4.46 -6.66 3.92
C LEU A 74 4.25 -5.95 2.57
N THR A 75 3.63 -4.77 2.57
CA THR A 75 3.37 -4.01 1.35
C THR A 75 4.65 -3.53 0.68
N ALA A 76 5.67 -3.11 1.43
CA ALA A 76 6.93 -2.69 0.83
C ALA A 76 7.78 -3.89 0.38
N VAL A 77 7.71 -5.05 1.04
CA VAL A 77 8.28 -6.29 0.48
C VAL A 77 7.62 -6.64 -0.84
N ASN A 78 6.29 -6.52 -0.93
CA ASN A 78 5.56 -6.71 -2.17
C ASN A 78 5.94 -5.66 -3.23
N SER A 79 6.15 -4.40 -2.86
CA SER A 79 6.62 -3.37 -3.79
C SER A 79 8.05 -3.62 -4.27
N ALA A 80 8.97 -4.04 -3.39
CA ALA A 80 10.33 -4.44 -3.76
C ALA A 80 10.32 -5.58 -4.77
N PHE A 81 9.45 -6.57 -4.55
CA PHE A 81 9.22 -7.68 -5.45
C PHE A 81 8.71 -7.18 -6.81
N VAL A 82 7.61 -6.42 -6.84
CA VAL A 82 7.05 -5.91 -8.09
C VAL A 82 8.07 -5.06 -8.88
N ASP A 83 8.78 -4.15 -8.20
CA ASP A 83 9.77 -3.28 -8.84
C ASP A 83 10.95 -4.05 -9.43
N TYR A 84 11.45 -5.05 -8.70
CA TYR A 84 12.52 -5.93 -9.19
C TYR A 84 12.11 -6.63 -10.48
N TYR A 85 10.91 -7.22 -10.51
CA TYR A 85 10.40 -7.91 -11.71
C TYR A 85 10.03 -6.97 -12.85
N LEU A 86 9.79 -5.68 -12.58
CA LEU A 86 9.64 -4.65 -13.61
C LEU A 86 10.98 -4.21 -14.24
N GLY A 87 12.11 -4.69 -13.71
CA GLY A 87 13.46 -4.41 -14.22
C GLY A 87 14.25 -3.39 -13.39
N ASN A 88 13.82 -3.09 -12.17
CA ASN A 88 14.59 -2.27 -11.25
C ASN A 88 15.54 -3.14 -10.40
N ASP A 89 16.75 -3.40 -10.90
CA ASP A 89 17.77 -4.18 -10.18
C ASP A 89 18.16 -3.55 -8.83
N ALA A 90 18.03 -2.22 -8.70
CA ALA A 90 18.32 -1.52 -7.45
C ALA A 90 17.26 -1.76 -6.36
N ALA A 91 16.10 -2.34 -6.68
CA ALA A 91 15.06 -2.67 -5.71
C ALA A 91 15.59 -3.59 -4.58
N PHE A 92 16.54 -4.47 -4.91
CA PHE A 92 17.19 -5.35 -3.94
C PHE A 92 17.92 -4.60 -2.81
N LEU A 93 18.50 -3.43 -3.12
CA LEU A 93 19.27 -2.65 -2.15
C LEU A 93 18.47 -1.47 -1.57
N THR A 94 17.68 -0.79 -2.40
CA THR A 94 16.97 0.44 -2.01
C THR A 94 15.89 0.18 -0.96
N TYR A 95 15.09 -0.87 -1.09
CA TYR A 95 14.04 -1.19 -0.12
C TYR A 95 14.58 -1.55 1.28
N PRO A 96 15.60 -2.42 1.44
CA PRO A 96 16.22 -2.65 2.74
C PRO A 96 16.79 -1.38 3.37
N ILE A 97 17.45 -0.52 2.59
CA ILE A 97 17.98 0.74 3.09
C ILE A 97 16.84 1.67 3.54
N SER A 98 15.75 1.76 2.77
CA SER A 98 14.55 2.53 3.16
C SER A 98 13.93 2.00 4.46
N PHE A 99 13.91 0.68 4.66
CA PHE A 99 13.44 0.07 5.90
C PHE A 99 14.31 0.41 7.10
N LEU A 100 15.63 0.33 6.94
CA LEU A 100 16.57 0.71 7.99
C LEU A 100 16.42 2.20 8.33
N GLY A 101 16.32 3.07 7.33
CA GLY A 101 16.10 4.50 7.55
C GLY A 101 14.78 4.80 8.28
N ALA A 102 13.69 4.16 7.87
CA ALA A 102 12.38 4.32 8.50
C ALA A 102 12.32 3.77 9.94
N GLY A 103 13.08 2.70 10.24
CA GLY A 103 13.14 2.10 11.58
C GLY A 103 14.02 2.87 12.59
N ILE A 104 14.82 3.82 12.13
CA ILE A 104 15.69 4.67 12.97
C ILE A 104 14.99 6.00 13.36
N SER A 105 13.81 6.30 12.78
CA SER A 105 13.02 7.51 13.02
C SER A 105 11.90 7.30 14.04
#